data_AF-V5GD61-F1
#
_entry.id   AF-V5GD61-F1
#
_cell.length_a   1.000
_cell.length_b   1.000
_cell.length_c   1.000
_cell.angle_alpha   90.00
_cell.angle_beta   90.00
_cell.angle_gamma   90.00
#
_symmetry.space_group_name_H-M   'P 1'
#
loop_
_entity.id
_entity.type
_entity.pdbx_description
1 polymer ?
#
loop_
_entity_poly.entity_id
_entity_poly.type
_entity_poly.pdbx_seq_one_letter_code
_entity_poly.pdbx_strand_id
1 'polypeptide(L)'
;MMLRSVFRNARDFFPQRRFASGNSFHHGDPLPITLTPSRDEVDRLQLSSRNIEAAIRSLHKDGLVVIENVVDHPSLDALNEVMTRDAYALRDKPDSPFNYNPGNIQQDPPPVLEHFHKSIFLNRVASQVTSTFLGPRPKWTFCSGNTAMPPTPESPPQSQPVHTDADFSHPAHPFALVVNIPLITMTPENGSTEPLVKKGSVVIRDLRLWHAGKGNHTPDPRVMLAMIHFAPWYRNSMRLAFAEDIRSVIEGQSELEVPVDWISRDKILSNYLNRGFGNSYDFNQTP
;
A
#
# COMPACT_ATOMS: atom_id res chain seq x y z
N MET A 1 0.56 83.54 4.29
CA MET A 1 1.98 83.14 4.43
C MET A 1 1.99 81.62 4.50
N MET A 2 2.07 80.95 3.35
CA MET A 2 1.75 79.53 3.16
C MET A 2 2.88 78.83 2.37
N LEU A 3 3.21 77.62 2.83
CA LEU A 3 3.94 76.49 2.23
C LEU A 3 4.89 76.74 1.04
N ARG A 4 6.15 76.30 1.19
CA ARG A 4 6.99 75.85 0.07
C ARG A 4 7.66 74.51 0.39
N SER A 5 7.42 73.55 -0.50
CA SER A 5 7.98 72.21 -0.55
C SER A 5 9.49 72.21 -0.82
N VAL A 6 10.23 71.28 -0.23
CA VAL A 6 11.52 70.83 -0.76
C VAL A 6 11.34 69.39 -1.24
N PHE A 7 11.22 69.23 -2.56
CA PHE A 7 11.44 67.95 -3.23
C PHE A 7 12.92 67.58 -3.10
N ARG A 8 13.22 66.38 -2.59
CA ARG A 8 14.50 65.71 -2.87
C ARG A 8 14.22 64.53 -3.80
N ASN A 9 14.75 64.64 -5.01
CA ASN A 9 14.84 63.54 -5.97
C ASN A 9 15.70 62.42 -5.38
N ALA A 10 15.08 61.31 -5.00
CA ALA A 10 15.77 60.07 -4.71
C ALA A 10 16.11 59.39 -6.04
N ARG A 11 17.23 59.75 -6.66
CA ARG A 11 17.77 59.04 -7.83
C ARG A 11 19.01 58.20 -7.56
N ASP A 12 19.51 58.17 -6.32
CA ASP A 12 20.81 57.54 -6.04
C ASP A 12 20.77 56.48 -4.94
N PHE A 13 19.77 55.60 -4.90
CA PHE A 13 19.88 54.36 -4.12
C PHE A 13 18.89 53.34 -4.67
N PHE A 14 19.30 52.49 -5.61
CA PHE A 14 18.91 51.08 -5.71
C PHE A 14 19.67 50.46 -6.90
N PRO A 15 20.57 49.48 -6.69
CA PRO A 15 21.05 48.68 -7.81
C PRO A 15 19.84 47.93 -8.38
N GLN A 16 19.55 48.14 -9.67
CA GLN A 16 18.62 47.31 -10.42
C GLN A 16 19.15 45.87 -10.42
N ARG A 17 18.78 45.08 -9.41
CA ARG A 17 18.81 43.62 -9.54
C ARG A 17 17.79 43.30 -10.63
N ARG A 18 18.28 42.98 -11.82
CA ARG A 18 17.52 42.21 -12.80
C ARG A 18 17.02 40.97 -12.07
N PHE A 19 15.73 40.89 -11.81
CA PHE A 19 15.11 39.61 -11.49
C PHE A 19 15.38 38.73 -12.72
N ALA A 20 16.17 37.68 -12.54
CA ALA A 20 16.28 36.64 -13.54
C ALA A 20 14.86 36.07 -13.72
N SER A 21 14.18 36.49 -14.78
CA SER A 21 12.99 35.82 -15.30
C SER A 21 13.45 34.48 -15.86
N GLY A 22 13.62 33.54 -14.94
CA GLY A 22 14.13 32.20 -15.20
C GLY A 22 13.57 31.22 -14.19
N ASN A 23 12.31 31.40 -13.76
CA ASN A 23 11.57 30.28 -13.21
C ASN A 23 11.14 29.41 -14.40
N SER A 24 12.08 28.62 -14.92
CA SER A 24 11.70 27.34 -15.52
C SER A 24 10.96 26.58 -14.42
N PHE A 25 9.64 26.47 -14.55
CA PHE A 25 8.90 25.45 -13.82
C PHE A 25 9.53 24.13 -14.22
N HIS A 26 10.43 23.59 -13.39
CA HIS A 26 10.82 22.20 -13.52
C HIS A 26 9.52 21.42 -13.30
N HIS A 27 8.94 20.89 -14.37
CA HIS A 27 8.00 19.80 -14.24
C HIS A 27 8.74 18.73 -13.45
N GLY A 28 8.33 18.52 -12.20
CA GLY A 28 8.80 17.38 -11.42
C GLY A 28 8.48 16.11 -12.19
N ASP A 29 9.25 15.05 -11.91
CA ASP A 29 8.95 13.73 -12.45
C ASP A 29 7.47 13.40 -12.16
N PRO A 30 6.65 13.11 -13.20
CA PRO A 30 5.23 12.80 -13.01
C PRO A 30 5.03 11.44 -12.34
N LEU A 31 6.07 10.61 -12.24
CA LEU A 31 5.98 9.28 -11.66
C LEU A 31 6.32 9.28 -10.16
N PRO A 32 5.65 8.42 -9.37
CA PRO A 32 6.03 8.19 -7.99
C PRO A 32 7.48 7.71 -7.86
N ILE A 33 8.13 8.06 -6.76
CA ILE A 33 9.51 7.65 -6.51
C ILE A 33 9.58 6.15 -6.25
N THR A 34 10.53 5.51 -6.93
CA THR A 34 10.98 4.15 -6.63
C THR A 34 12.32 4.23 -5.93
N LEU A 35 12.39 3.70 -4.71
CA LEU A 35 13.61 3.58 -3.93
C LEU A 35 14.22 2.20 -4.19
N THR A 36 15.53 2.18 -4.42
CA THR A 36 16.32 0.95 -4.49
C THR A 36 17.30 0.97 -3.30
N PRO A 37 16.95 0.36 -2.16
CA PRO A 37 17.86 0.25 -1.03
C PRO A 37 19.14 -0.47 -1.43
N SER A 38 20.24 -0.09 -0.79
CA SER A 38 21.51 -0.80 -0.93
C SER A 38 21.42 -2.23 -0.38
N ARG A 39 22.35 -3.09 -0.79
CA ARG A 39 22.43 -4.47 -0.29
C ARG A 39 22.52 -4.53 1.23
N ASP A 40 23.31 -3.65 1.85
CA ASP A 40 23.45 -3.56 3.30
C ASP A 40 22.11 -3.19 4.00
N GLU A 41 21.33 -2.29 3.41
CA GLU A 41 20.01 -1.92 3.94
C GLU A 41 19.02 -3.10 3.84
N VAL A 42 19.07 -3.85 2.74
CA VAL A 42 18.24 -5.05 2.55
C VAL A 42 18.65 -6.16 3.52
N ASP A 43 19.94 -6.50 3.59
CA ASP A 43 20.46 -7.59 4.43
C ASP A 43 20.20 -7.34 5.93
N ARG A 44 20.22 -6.06 6.35
CA ARG A 44 19.92 -5.65 7.74
C ARG A 44 18.46 -5.33 7.99
N LEU A 45 17.64 -5.30 6.94
CA LEU A 45 16.26 -4.81 6.97
C LEU A 45 16.15 -3.41 7.62
N GLN A 46 17.10 -2.52 7.33
CA GLN A 46 17.23 -1.21 7.97
C GLN A 46 17.54 -0.17 6.89
N LEU A 47 16.59 0.74 6.66
CA LEU A 47 16.82 1.84 5.73
C LEU A 47 17.73 2.90 6.37
N SER A 48 18.54 3.52 5.52
CA SER A 48 19.29 4.74 5.82
C SER A 48 18.34 5.91 6.03
N SER A 49 18.79 6.90 6.80
CA SER A 49 18.03 8.15 7.01
C SER A 49 17.65 8.83 5.69
N ARG A 50 18.52 8.75 4.66
CA ARG A 50 18.26 9.29 3.33
C ARG A 50 17.10 8.59 2.62
N ASN A 51 17.05 7.26 2.68
CA ASN A 51 15.95 6.50 2.09
C ASN A 51 14.64 6.69 2.87
N ILE A 52 14.71 6.78 4.20
CA ILE A 52 13.54 7.15 5.02
C ILE A 52 13.03 8.54 4.63
N GLU A 53 13.90 9.56 4.57
CA GLU A 53 13.51 10.91 4.18
C GLU A 53 12.86 10.93 2.78
N ALA A 54 13.44 10.22 1.82
CA ALA A 54 12.90 10.11 0.46
C ALA A 54 11.52 9.45 0.44
N ALA A 55 11.32 8.38 1.21
CA ALA A 55 10.03 7.70 1.33
C ALA A 55 8.97 8.61 1.91
N ILE A 56 9.28 9.32 3.00
CA ILE A 56 8.34 10.24 3.66
C ILE A 56 7.99 11.43 2.75
N ARG A 57 8.97 11.98 2.03
CA ARG A 57 8.73 13.04 1.06
C ARG A 57 7.80 12.58 -0.06
N SER A 58 8.01 11.37 -0.59
CA SER A 58 7.17 10.83 -1.66
C SER A 58 5.74 10.56 -1.17
N LEU A 59 5.56 10.03 0.05
CA LEU A 59 4.22 9.88 0.64
C LEU A 59 3.48 11.22 0.79
N HIS A 60 4.16 12.29 1.23
CA HIS A 60 3.52 13.61 1.33
C HIS A 60 3.24 14.26 -0.02
N LYS A 61 4.11 14.05 -1.02
CA LYS A 61 4.02 14.71 -2.32
C LYS A 61 3.10 13.97 -3.29
N ASP A 62 3.27 12.66 -3.39
CA ASP A 62 2.67 11.80 -4.41
C ASP A 62 1.64 10.83 -3.82
N GLY A 63 1.57 10.70 -2.49
CA GLY A 63 0.64 9.79 -1.80
C GLY A 63 1.08 8.32 -1.81
N LEU A 64 2.21 7.99 -2.43
CA LEU A 64 2.78 6.64 -2.44
C LEU A 64 4.31 6.64 -2.58
N VAL A 65 4.93 5.52 -2.23
CA VAL A 65 6.33 5.19 -2.51
C VAL A 65 6.47 3.71 -2.86
N VAL A 66 7.36 3.39 -3.79
CA VAL A 66 7.77 2.01 -4.09
C VAL A 66 9.16 1.76 -3.51
N ILE A 67 9.36 0.62 -2.86
CA ILE A 67 10.66 0.20 -2.31
C ILE A 67 11.00 -1.17 -2.88
N GLU A 68 12.00 -1.23 -3.75
CA GLU A 68 12.36 -2.45 -4.46
C GLU A 68 13.18 -3.42 -3.62
N ASN A 69 13.00 -4.72 -3.89
CA ASN A 69 13.88 -5.79 -3.43
C ASN A 69 14.03 -5.87 -1.89
N VAL A 70 12.91 -5.74 -1.17
CA VAL A 70 12.85 -5.82 0.31
C VAL A 70 12.01 -7.00 0.82
N VAL A 71 11.53 -7.86 -0.09
CA VAL A 71 10.84 -9.12 0.22
C VAL A 71 11.54 -10.26 -0.52
N ASP A 72 11.82 -11.36 0.17
CA ASP A 72 12.49 -12.49 -0.47
C ASP A 72 11.58 -13.21 -1.46
N HIS A 73 12.16 -13.57 -2.61
CA HIS A 73 11.42 -14.19 -3.70
C HIS A 73 10.85 -15.58 -3.37
N PRO A 74 11.55 -16.47 -2.62
CA PRO A 74 11.01 -17.79 -2.27
C PRO A 74 9.70 -17.71 -1.47
N SER A 75 9.59 -16.79 -0.52
CA SER A 75 8.36 -16.57 0.23
C SER A 75 7.22 -16.07 -0.66
N LEU A 76 7.54 -15.20 -1.63
CA LEU A 76 6.56 -14.73 -2.61
C LEU A 76 6.09 -15.88 -3.51
N ASP A 77 6.99 -16.74 -3.98
CA ASP A 77 6.64 -17.90 -4.82
C ASP A 77 5.73 -18.88 -4.08
N ALA A 78 6.11 -19.26 -2.86
CA ALA A 78 5.34 -20.19 -2.04
C ALA A 78 3.92 -19.67 -1.76
N LEU A 79 3.79 -18.38 -1.44
CA LEU A 79 2.48 -17.79 -1.21
C LEU A 79 1.69 -17.61 -2.52
N ASN A 80 2.36 -17.25 -3.62
CA ASN A 80 1.71 -17.08 -4.92
C ASN A 80 1.09 -18.39 -5.42
N GLU A 81 1.77 -19.51 -5.23
CA GLU A 81 1.26 -20.84 -5.63
C GLU A 81 -0.09 -21.12 -4.97
N VAL A 82 -0.16 -20.96 -3.65
CA VAL A 82 -1.37 -21.22 -2.86
C VAL A 82 -2.47 -20.23 -3.21
N MET A 83 -2.14 -18.93 -3.25
CA MET A 83 -3.14 -17.90 -3.56
C MET A 83 -3.64 -17.99 -5.00
N THR A 84 -2.81 -18.39 -5.97
CA THR A 84 -3.26 -18.60 -7.36
C THR A 84 -4.28 -19.73 -7.45
N ARG A 85 -4.01 -20.87 -6.79
CA ARG A 85 -4.97 -21.99 -6.71
C ARG A 85 -6.28 -21.56 -6.07
N ASP A 86 -6.19 -20.87 -4.94
CA ASP A 86 -7.34 -20.40 -4.19
C ASP A 86 -8.14 -19.34 -4.97
N ALA A 87 -7.50 -18.52 -5.81
CA ALA A 87 -8.17 -17.53 -6.67
C ALA A 87 -9.06 -18.20 -7.72
N TYR A 88 -8.60 -19.30 -8.32
CA TYR A 88 -9.43 -20.11 -9.22
C TYR A 88 -10.61 -20.73 -8.48
N ALA A 89 -10.38 -21.28 -7.28
CA ALA A 89 -11.45 -21.83 -6.46
C ALA A 89 -12.50 -20.77 -6.09
N LEU A 90 -12.08 -19.53 -5.80
CA LEU A 90 -12.96 -18.39 -5.52
C LEU A 90 -13.75 -17.93 -6.75
N ARG A 91 -13.08 -17.79 -7.91
CA ARG A 91 -13.72 -17.41 -9.18
C ARG A 91 -14.88 -18.34 -9.54
N ASP A 92 -14.71 -19.64 -9.29
CA ASP A 92 -15.68 -20.67 -9.68
C ASP A 92 -16.85 -20.80 -8.68
N LYS A 93 -16.88 -20.00 -7.61
CA LYS A 93 -18.00 -19.98 -6.66
C LYS A 93 -19.20 -19.21 -7.22
N PRO A 94 -20.44 -19.64 -6.90
CA PRO A 94 -21.65 -18.87 -7.21
C PRO A 94 -21.65 -17.47 -6.61
N ASP A 95 -21.05 -17.29 -5.44
CA ASP A 95 -20.91 -16.06 -4.67
C ASP A 95 -19.47 -15.52 -4.69
N SER A 96 -18.79 -15.66 -5.84
CA SER A 96 -17.40 -15.24 -6.03
C SER A 96 -17.14 -13.81 -5.52
N PRO A 97 -16.17 -13.62 -4.60
CA PRO A 97 -15.87 -12.31 -4.03
C PRO A 97 -15.04 -11.48 -5.02
N PHE A 98 -15.62 -10.46 -5.64
CA PHE A 98 -14.89 -9.59 -6.56
C PHE A 98 -15.10 -8.11 -6.26
N ASN A 99 -14.09 -7.31 -6.64
CA ASN A 99 -14.12 -5.86 -6.50
C ASN A 99 -14.46 -5.21 -7.85
N TYR A 100 -15.67 -4.65 -7.95
CA TYR A 100 -16.25 -3.96 -9.12
C TYR A 100 -16.50 -4.83 -10.36
N ASN A 101 -15.61 -5.76 -10.71
CA ASN A 101 -15.80 -6.66 -11.85
C ASN A 101 -15.29 -8.08 -11.55
N PRO A 102 -15.86 -9.13 -12.19
CA PRO A 102 -15.50 -10.53 -11.94
C PRO A 102 -14.03 -10.89 -12.20
N GLY A 103 -13.32 -10.07 -12.99
CA GLY A 103 -11.91 -10.25 -13.27
C GLY A 103 -10.97 -9.82 -12.14
N ASN A 104 -11.47 -9.21 -11.06
CA ASN A 104 -10.65 -8.82 -9.90
C ASN A 104 -11.18 -9.41 -8.59
N ILE A 105 -10.71 -10.61 -8.27
CA ILE A 105 -11.10 -11.37 -7.07
C ILE A 105 -10.53 -10.71 -5.82
N GLN A 106 -11.34 -10.56 -4.78
CA GLN A 106 -10.88 -10.27 -3.43
C GLN A 106 -10.56 -11.59 -2.72
N GLN A 107 -9.37 -11.68 -2.12
CA GLN A 107 -8.89 -12.93 -1.58
C GLN A 107 -7.98 -12.70 -0.38
N ASP A 108 -8.33 -13.30 0.74
CA ASP A 108 -7.46 -13.36 1.91
C ASP A 108 -6.34 -14.40 1.71
N PRO A 109 -5.10 -14.12 2.15
CA PRO A 109 -4.07 -15.15 2.23
C PRO A 109 -4.45 -16.22 3.28
N PRO A 110 -3.92 -17.45 3.18
CA PRO A 110 -4.13 -18.48 4.18
C PRO A 110 -3.66 -18.01 5.58
N PRO A 111 -4.54 -17.94 6.58
CA PRO A 111 -4.24 -17.33 7.87
C PRO A 111 -3.61 -18.34 8.84
N VAL A 112 -2.61 -19.10 8.39
CA VAL A 112 -1.93 -20.17 9.15
C VAL A 112 -0.42 -20.06 9.07
N LEU A 113 0.29 -20.56 10.09
CA LEU A 113 1.75 -20.40 10.22
C LEU A 113 2.54 -20.87 8.99
N GLU A 114 2.10 -21.96 8.36
CA GLU A 114 2.72 -22.56 7.17
C GLU A 114 2.88 -21.58 6.00
N HIS A 115 1.95 -20.63 5.87
CA HIS A 115 1.96 -19.63 4.81
C HIS A 115 2.30 -18.22 5.33
N PHE A 116 2.66 -18.10 6.62
CA PHE A 116 2.95 -16.83 7.27
C PHE A 116 4.44 -16.49 7.16
N HIS A 117 4.84 -15.91 6.03
CA HIS A 117 6.21 -15.46 5.79
C HIS A 117 6.47 -14.08 6.41
N LYS A 118 7.37 -13.98 7.40
CA LYS A 118 7.67 -12.70 8.09
C LYS A 118 8.14 -11.60 7.15
N SER A 119 8.88 -11.94 6.10
CA SER A 119 9.33 -10.99 5.07
C SER A 119 8.19 -10.32 4.32
N ILE A 120 7.02 -10.96 4.27
CA ILE A 120 5.78 -10.43 3.69
C ILE A 120 4.99 -9.69 4.78
N PHE A 121 4.51 -10.43 5.79
CA PHE A 121 3.50 -9.94 6.73
C PHE A 121 4.05 -9.04 7.84
N LEU A 122 5.34 -9.18 8.20
CA LEU A 122 6.01 -8.40 9.24
C LEU A 122 7.25 -7.70 8.66
N ASN A 123 7.14 -7.21 7.42
CA ASN A 123 8.25 -6.60 6.70
C ASN A 123 8.80 -5.38 7.45
N ARG A 124 10.01 -5.49 8.03
CA ARG A 124 10.59 -4.42 8.86
C ARG A 124 10.91 -3.15 8.09
N VAL A 125 11.16 -3.23 6.78
CA VAL A 125 11.36 -2.04 5.94
C VAL A 125 10.05 -1.26 5.79
N ALA A 126 8.94 -1.95 5.52
CA ALA A 126 7.62 -1.34 5.48
C ALA A 126 7.21 -0.76 6.85
N SER A 127 7.50 -1.47 7.95
CA SER A 127 7.23 -1.00 9.31
C SER A 127 8.02 0.26 9.67
N GLN A 128 9.26 0.44 9.19
CA GLN A 128 10.03 1.67 9.40
C GLN A 128 9.35 2.87 8.74
N VAL A 129 8.91 2.73 7.49
CA VAL A 129 8.26 3.82 6.75
C VAL A 129 6.90 4.14 7.37
N THR A 130 6.09 3.12 7.64
CA THR A 130 4.76 3.32 8.23
C THR A 130 4.83 3.89 9.64
N SER A 131 5.79 3.46 10.47
CA SER A 131 5.99 4.03 11.82
C SER A 131 6.49 5.48 11.76
N THR A 132 7.37 5.80 10.81
CA THR A 132 7.87 7.16 10.65
C THR A 132 6.77 8.12 10.19
N PHE A 133 5.86 7.65 9.34
CA PHE A 133 4.78 8.47 8.79
C PHE A 133 3.56 8.59 9.69
N LEU A 134 3.12 7.50 10.32
CA LEU A 134 1.88 7.43 11.10
C LEU A 134 2.08 7.62 12.62
N GLY A 135 3.33 7.51 13.09
CA GLY A 135 3.67 7.44 14.51
C GLY A 135 4.09 6.02 14.94
N PRO A 136 4.70 5.90 16.12
CA PRO A 136 5.33 4.66 16.55
C PRO A 136 4.30 3.54 16.73
N ARG A 137 4.67 2.32 16.31
CA ARG A 137 3.85 1.11 16.46
C ARG A 137 2.44 1.25 15.85
N PRO A 138 2.31 1.45 14.53
CA PRO A 138 1.03 1.45 13.83
C PRO A 138 0.23 0.17 14.11
N LYS A 139 -1.10 0.27 14.00
CA LYS A 139 -2.02 -0.85 14.19
C LYS A 139 -2.33 -1.54 12.87
N TRP A 140 -2.04 -2.84 12.78
CA TRP A 140 -2.39 -3.65 11.61
C TRP A 140 -3.70 -4.40 11.86
N THR A 141 -4.76 -4.00 11.16
CA THR A 141 -6.12 -4.55 11.37
C THR A 141 -6.79 -5.10 10.11
N PHE A 142 -6.14 -4.99 8.95
CA PHE A 142 -6.65 -5.53 7.69
C PHE A 142 -5.55 -6.29 6.95
N CYS A 143 -5.87 -7.49 6.47
CA CYS A 143 -5.00 -8.29 5.63
C CYS A 143 -5.87 -9.05 4.63
N SER A 144 -5.76 -8.67 3.35
CA SER A 144 -6.44 -9.33 2.25
C SER A 144 -5.57 -9.23 1.00
N GLY A 145 -6.17 -9.42 -0.17
CA GLY A 145 -5.47 -9.39 -1.44
C GLY A 145 -6.44 -9.19 -2.59
N ASN A 146 -5.88 -8.77 -3.72
CA ASN A 146 -6.56 -8.60 -4.99
C ASN A 146 -5.89 -9.48 -6.03
N THR A 147 -6.67 -10.29 -6.71
CA THR A 147 -6.19 -11.14 -7.79
C THR A 147 -6.85 -10.73 -9.10
N ALA A 148 -6.07 -10.14 -10.02
CA ALA A 148 -6.58 -9.93 -11.37
C ALA A 148 -6.44 -11.22 -12.16
N MET A 149 -7.59 -11.78 -12.51
CA MET A 149 -7.71 -13.05 -13.21
C MET A 149 -7.39 -12.88 -14.71
N PRO A 150 -6.88 -13.94 -15.36
CA PRO A 150 -6.76 -13.97 -16.81
C PRO A 150 -8.11 -13.69 -17.48
N PRO A 151 -8.10 -13.03 -18.65
CA PRO A 151 -9.34 -12.70 -19.33
C PRO A 151 -10.04 -13.94 -19.87
N THR A 152 -11.36 -13.91 -19.85
CA THR A 152 -12.24 -14.90 -20.50
C THR A 152 -13.20 -14.18 -21.46
N PRO A 153 -13.84 -14.88 -22.40
CA PRO A 153 -14.89 -14.28 -23.23
C PRO A 153 -16.01 -13.62 -22.39
N GLU A 154 -16.33 -14.20 -21.24
CA GLU A 154 -17.37 -13.73 -20.32
C GLU A 154 -16.90 -12.59 -19.41
N SER A 155 -15.60 -12.53 -19.12
CA SER A 155 -14.95 -11.50 -18.31
C SER A 155 -13.70 -10.96 -19.02
N PRO A 156 -13.85 -10.06 -20.01
CA PRO A 156 -12.72 -9.44 -20.69
C PRO A 156 -11.92 -8.53 -19.73
N PRO A 157 -10.70 -8.11 -20.11
CA PRO A 157 -9.91 -7.19 -19.30
C PRO A 157 -10.69 -5.89 -19.05
N GLN A 158 -10.96 -5.58 -17.78
CA GLN A 158 -11.73 -4.41 -17.39
C GLN A 158 -11.01 -3.60 -16.31
N SER A 159 -10.96 -2.28 -16.50
CA SER A 159 -10.50 -1.36 -15.45
C SER A 159 -11.62 -1.12 -14.43
N GLN A 160 -11.24 -1.01 -13.17
CA GLN A 160 -12.11 -0.49 -12.13
C GLN A 160 -12.34 1.03 -12.33
N PRO A 161 -13.45 1.58 -11.82
CA PRO A 161 -13.56 3.03 -11.68
C PRO A 161 -12.43 3.57 -10.79
N VAL A 162 -12.02 4.80 -11.02
CA VAL A 162 -11.09 5.47 -10.11
C VAL A 162 -11.79 5.69 -8.77
N HIS A 163 -11.19 5.22 -7.69
CA HIS A 163 -11.75 5.26 -6.35
C HIS A 163 -10.65 5.41 -5.30
N THR A 164 -11.06 5.62 -4.06
CA THR A 164 -10.23 5.48 -2.88
C THR A 164 -10.75 4.32 -2.03
N ASP A 165 -9.85 3.64 -1.31
CA ASP A 165 -10.26 2.64 -0.31
C ASP A 165 -10.89 3.29 0.94
N ALA A 166 -10.82 4.62 1.05
CA ALA A 166 -11.38 5.40 2.15
C ALA A 166 -12.74 6.02 1.79
N ASP A 167 -13.67 5.25 1.23
CA ASP A 167 -15.02 5.73 0.89
C ASP A 167 -15.95 5.79 2.12
N PHE A 168 -15.57 6.61 3.11
CA PHE A 168 -16.30 6.84 4.35
C PHE A 168 -15.89 8.17 4.98
N SER A 169 -16.55 8.59 6.07
CA SER A 169 -16.14 9.82 6.79
C SER A 169 -14.81 9.60 7.52
N HIS A 170 -13.75 10.27 7.09
CA HIS A 170 -12.41 10.10 7.63
C HIS A 170 -11.67 11.44 7.81
N PRO A 171 -10.57 11.48 8.59
CA PRO A 171 -9.74 12.68 8.72
C PRO A 171 -9.18 13.18 7.38
N ALA A 172 -9.02 14.50 7.25
CA ALA A 172 -8.44 15.13 6.07
C ALA A 172 -6.90 15.02 5.99
N HIS A 173 -6.26 14.50 7.04
CA HIS A 173 -4.84 14.16 7.07
C HIS A 173 -4.65 12.64 7.05
N PRO A 174 -3.47 12.13 6.69
CA PRO A 174 -3.23 10.69 6.68
C PRO A 174 -3.49 10.06 8.05
N PHE A 175 -4.13 8.90 8.04
CA PHE A 175 -4.46 8.11 9.23
C PHE A 175 -4.25 6.62 9.02
N ALA A 176 -4.04 6.19 7.77
CA ALA A 176 -3.79 4.81 7.40
C ALA A 176 -2.93 4.75 6.13
N LEU A 177 -2.04 3.76 6.08
CA LEU A 177 -1.25 3.42 4.91
C LEU A 177 -1.57 1.98 4.47
N VAL A 178 -1.77 1.80 3.18
CA VAL A 178 -1.84 0.47 2.56
C VAL A 178 -0.43 0.03 2.22
N VAL A 179 -0.05 -1.16 2.68
CA VAL A 179 1.17 -1.88 2.32
C VAL A 179 0.78 -2.95 1.31
N ASN A 180 1.05 -2.68 0.04
CA ASN A 180 0.81 -3.59 -1.05
C ASN A 180 2.07 -4.39 -1.40
N ILE A 181 1.93 -5.71 -1.52
CA ILE A 181 3.02 -6.62 -1.87
C ILE A 181 2.59 -7.45 -3.08
N PRO A 182 3.12 -7.14 -4.27
CA PRO A 182 2.94 -7.99 -5.45
C PRO A 182 3.63 -9.34 -5.26
N LEU A 183 2.93 -10.44 -5.53
CA LEU A 183 3.53 -11.77 -5.45
C LEU A 183 4.33 -12.13 -6.72
N ILE A 184 4.04 -11.42 -7.81
CA ILE A 184 4.77 -11.45 -9.08
C ILE A 184 5.12 -10.03 -9.53
N THR A 185 5.97 -9.89 -10.55
CA THR A 185 6.21 -8.57 -11.17
C THR A 185 4.91 -8.04 -11.77
N MET A 186 4.56 -6.80 -11.45
CA MET A 186 3.40 -6.11 -12.01
C MET A 186 3.81 -5.23 -13.18
N THR A 187 3.16 -5.43 -14.32
CA THR A 187 3.34 -4.68 -15.56
C THR A 187 1.99 -4.10 -15.98
N PRO A 188 1.96 -3.08 -16.85
CA PRO A 188 0.68 -2.61 -17.42
C PRO A 188 -0.12 -3.74 -18.07
N GLU A 189 0.56 -4.72 -18.68
CA GLU A 189 -0.05 -5.86 -19.35
C GLU A 189 -0.81 -6.80 -18.38
N ASN A 190 -0.25 -7.08 -17.19
CA ASN A 190 -0.91 -7.95 -16.20
C ASN A 190 -1.79 -7.19 -15.17
N GLY A 191 -2.16 -5.96 -15.50
CA GLY A 191 -3.14 -5.18 -14.74
C GLY A 191 -2.57 -4.19 -13.72
N SER A 192 -1.31 -3.77 -13.86
CA SER A 192 -0.77 -2.62 -13.11
C SER A 192 -1.30 -1.29 -13.64
N THR A 193 -1.49 -0.31 -12.75
CA THR A 193 -1.95 1.05 -13.09
C THR A 193 -0.83 1.96 -13.63
N GLU A 194 0.43 1.51 -13.62
CA GLU A 194 1.69 2.25 -13.79
C GLU A 194 2.24 2.83 -12.47
N PRO A 195 3.55 2.71 -12.16
CA PRO A 195 4.65 2.13 -12.96
C PRO A 195 4.74 0.58 -12.88
N LEU A 196 5.73 0.02 -13.58
CA LEU A 196 6.17 -1.37 -13.37
C LEU A 196 6.64 -1.53 -11.92
N VAL A 197 6.16 -2.57 -11.24
CA VAL A 197 6.58 -2.91 -9.87
C VAL A 197 7.25 -4.27 -9.91
N LYS A 198 8.57 -4.31 -9.68
CA LYS A 198 9.33 -5.57 -9.69
C LYS A 198 8.88 -6.48 -8.54
N LYS A 199 8.88 -7.79 -8.78
CA LYS A 199 8.77 -8.78 -7.70
C LYS A 199 9.81 -8.49 -6.61
N GLY A 200 9.44 -8.70 -5.35
CA GLY A 200 10.27 -8.36 -4.19
C GLY A 200 10.09 -6.92 -3.70
N SER A 201 9.32 -6.09 -4.41
CA SER A 201 9.03 -4.72 -3.99
C SER A 201 7.84 -4.64 -3.03
N VAL A 202 7.80 -3.56 -2.26
CA VAL A 202 6.63 -3.13 -1.48
C VAL A 202 6.18 -1.77 -2.01
N VAL A 203 4.87 -1.61 -2.18
CA VAL A 203 4.25 -0.31 -2.47
C VAL A 203 3.53 0.16 -1.20
N ILE A 204 3.88 1.34 -0.70
CA ILE A 204 3.25 1.94 0.48
C ILE A 204 2.50 3.18 0.01
N ARG A 205 1.20 3.25 0.27
CA ARG A 205 0.36 4.36 -0.20
C ARG A 205 -0.62 4.82 0.87
N ASP A 206 -1.01 6.09 0.81
CA ASP A 206 -2.12 6.62 1.59
C ASP A 206 -3.40 5.87 1.24
N LEU A 207 -4.18 5.47 2.25
CA LEU A 207 -5.48 4.82 2.05
C LEU A 207 -6.43 5.67 1.18
N ARG A 208 -6.26 7.00 1.25
CA ARG A 208 -7.06 7.99 0.52
C ARG A 208 -6.62 8.18 -0.93
N LEU A 209 -5.51 7.56 -1.34
CA LEU A 209 -4.97 7.73 -2.67
C LEU A 209 -5.96 7.20 -3.73
N TRP A 210 -6.25 8.04 -4.72
CA TRP A 210 -7.09 7.69 -5.85
C TRP A 210 -6.35 6.70 -6.75
N HIS A 211 -6.99 5.58 -7.05
CA HIS A 211 -6.39 4.52 -7.86
C HIS A 211 -7.48 3.70 -8.58
N ALA A 212 -7.06 2.83 -9.49
CA ALA A 212 -7.94 1.89 -10.18
C ALA A 212 -7.15 0.66 -10.61
N GLY A 213 -7.61 -0.54 -10.24
CA GLY A 213 -7.10 -1.77 -10.82
C GLY A 213 -7.36 -1.83 -12.33
N LYS A 214 -6.36 -2.26 -13.11
CA LYS A 214 -6.49 -2.47 -14.55
C LYS A 214 -6.82 -3.93 -14.87
N GLY A 215 -7.43 -4.16 -16.03
CA GLY A 215 -7.69 -5.51 -16.52
C GLY A 215 -6.38 -6.25 -16.79
N ASN A 216 -6.34 -7.54 -16.46
CA ASN A 216 -5.19 -8.39 -16.78
C ASN A 216 -5.34 -8.92 -18.21
N HIS A 217 -4.29 -8.79 -19.01
CA HIS A 217 -4.22 -9.26 -20.40
C HIS A 217 -3.36 -10.53 -20.57
N THR A 218 -2.74 -11.03 -19.50
CA THR A 218 -1.88 -12.21 -19.50
C THR A 218 -2.65 -13.50 -19.16
N PRO A 219 -2.11 -14.70 -19.48
CA PRO A 219 -2.77 -15.97 -19.17
C PRO A 219 -2.69 -16.37 -17.69
N ASP A 220 -1.91 -15.66 -16.87
CA ASP A 220 -1.66 -16.00 -15.48
C ASP A 220 -2.36 -15.03 -14.51
N PRO A 221 -2.91 -15.49 -13.38
CA PRO A 221 -3.41 -14.61 -12.34
C PRO A 221 -2.31 -13.72 -11.76
N ARG A 222 -2.62 -12.44 -11.57
CA ARG A 222 -1.73 -11.50 -10.89
C ARG A 222 -2.25 -11.28 -9.48
N VAL A 223 -1.56 -11.85 -8.48
CA VAL A 223 -1.91 -11.70 -7.06
C VAL A 223 -1.13 -10.53 -6.44
N MET A 224 -1.83 -9.70 -5.67
CA MET A 224 -1.23 -8.64 -4.85
C MET A 224 -1.86 -8.66 -3.46
N LEU A 225 -1.04 -8.75 -2.42
CA LEU A 225 -1.50 -8.57 -1.05
C LEU A 225 -1.76 -7.11 -0.73
N ALA A 226 -2.69 -6.88 0.20
CA ALA A 226 -3.00 -5.59 0.77
C ALA A 226 -3.12 -5.71 2.29
N MET A 227 -2.24 -5.03 3.00
CA MET A 227 -2.32 -4.85 4.45
C MET A 227 -2.56 -3.37 4.74
N ILE A 228 -3.31 -3.04 5.79
CA ILE A 228 -3.50 -1.64 6.19
C ILE A 228 -2.94 -1.43 7.58
N HIS A 229 -2.01 -0.47 7.69
CA HIS A 229 -1.47 0.02 8.94
C HIS A 229 -2.16 1.34 9.28
N PHE A 230 -2.85 1.38 10.40
CA PHE A 230 -3.52 2.57 10.94
C PHE A 230 -2.61 3.29 11.94
N ALA A 231 -2.73 4.61 12.00
CA ALA A 231 -2.06 5.39 13.02
C ALA A 231 -2.46 4.93 14.43
N PRO A 232 -1.56 4.97 15.43
CA PRO A 232 -1.86 4.45 16.77
C PRO A 232 -3.06 5.13 17.45
N TRP A 233 -3.28 6.42 17.16
CA TRP A 233 -4.39 7.20 17.69
C TRP A 233 -5.73 6.91 16.98
N TYR A 234 -5.73 6.23 15.83
CA TYR A 234 -6.94 5.95 15.06
C TYR A 234 -7.67 4.73 15.63
N ARG A 235 -8.93 4.94 16.03
CA ARG A 235 -9.74 3.98 16.80
C ARG A 235 -10.45 2.94 15.93
N ASN A 236 -9.72 2.41 14.93
CA ASN A 236 -10.22 1.27 14.18
C ASN A 236 -10.33 0.05 15.11
N SER A 237 -11.51 -0.58 15.08
CA SER A 237 -11.90 -1.68 15.97
C SER A 237 -11.73 -3.06 15.34
N MET A 238 -11.41 -3.13 14.04
CA MET A 238 -11.22 -4.41 13.36
C MET A 238 -10.07 -5.21 13.96
N ARG A 239 -10.20 -6.52 13.84
CA ARG A 239 -9.24 -7.51 14.33
C ARG A 239 -8.96 -8.48 13.19
N LEU A 240 -7.71 -8.90 13.08
CA LEU A 240 -7.33 -9.98 12.16
C LEU A 240 -7.80 -11.30 12.74
N ALA A 241 -8.11 -12.27 11.89
CA ALA A 241 -8.39 -13.64 12.31
C ALA A 241 -7.25 -14.54 11.83
N PHE A 242 -6.49 -15.10 12.76
CA PHE A 242 -5.35 -16.00 12.50
C PHE A 242 -5.48 -17.30 13.28
N ALA A 243 -4.85 -18.35 12.75
CA ALA A 243 -4.68 -19.59 13.50
C ALA A 243 -3.83 -19.37 14.76
N GLU A 244 -4.12 -20.14 15.80
CA GLU A 244 -3.34 -20.16 17.04
C GLU A 244 -1.84 -20.46 16.81
N ASP A 245 -1.49 -21.18 15.75
CA ASP A 245 -0.10 -21.51 15.40
C ASP A 245 0.74 -20.28 15.01
N ILE A 246 0.13 -19.15 14.62
CA ILE A 246 0.79 -17.87 14.33
C ILE A 246 1.11 -17.08 15.62
N ARG A 247 0.48 -17.41 16.74
CA ARG A 247 0.43 -16.55 17.94
C ARG A 247 1.80 -16.11 18.45
N SER A 248 2.73 -17.05 18.59
CA SER A 248 4.09 -16.77 19.07
C SER A 248 4.86 -15.82 18.14
N VAL A 249 4.57 -15.84 16.83
CA VAL A 249 5.20 -14.95 15.85
C VAL A 249 4.69 -13.51 16.03
N ILE A 250 3.38 -13.34 16.24
CA ILE A 250 2.75 -12.02 16.40
C ILE A 250 3.05 -11.41 17.77
N GLU A 251 3.04 -12.21 18.82
CA GLU A 251 3.38 -11.75 20.18
C GLU A 251 4.89 -11.49 20.35
N GLY A 252 5.72 -12.10 19.48
CA GLY A 252 7.18 -11.93 19.51
C GLY A 252 7.74 -10.73 18.74
N GLN A 253 6.91 -10.01 17.98
CA GLN A 253 7.32 -8.77 17.28
C GLN A 253 6.90 -7.52 18.06
N SER A 254 7.52 -6.38 17.76
CA SER A 254 7.30 -5.11 18.49
C SER A 254 6.96 -3.92 17.59
N GLU A 255 7.11 -4.11 16.28
CA GLU A 255 6.99 -3.08 15.25
C GLU A 255 5.54 -2.65 15.02
N LEU A 256 4.57 -3.54 15.21
CA LEU A 256 3.15 -3.31 14.96
C LEU A 256 2.30 -3.70 16.16
N GLU A 257 1.21 -2.97 16.38
CA GLU A 257 0.09 -3.48 17.17
C GLU A 257 -0.78 -4.35 16.26
N VAL A 258 -1.02 -5.60 16.66
CA VAL A 258 -1.80 -6.54 15.83
C VAL A 258 -2.94 -7.11 16.67
N PRO A 259 -4.13 -6.50 16.64
CA PRO A 259 -5.31 -7.07 17.28
C PRO A 259 -5.75 -8.33 16.52
N VAL A 260 -5.75 -9.49 17.19
CA VAL A 260 -6.07 -10.78 16.58
C VAL A 260 -7.17 -11.51 17.36
N ASP A 261 -8.10 -12.12 16.63
CA ASP A 261 -8.97 -13.19 17.08
C ASP A 261 -8.32 -14.53 16.74
N TRP A 262 -7.91 -15.26 17.78
CA TRP A 262 -7.26 -16.55 17.64
C TRP A 262 -8.29 -17.64 17.38
N ILE A 263 -8.06 -18.43 16.33
CA ILE A 263 -8.97 -19.49 15.90
C ILE A 263 -8.18 -20.81 15.78
N SER A 264 -8.78 -21.94 16.11
CA SER A 264 -8.16 -23.25 15.84
C SER A 264 -7.84 -23.41 14.34
N ARG A 265 -6.71 -24.03 14.02
CA ARG A 265 -6.24 -24.23 12.64
C ARG A 265 -7.31 -24.85 11.72
N ASP A 266 -7.99 -25.92 12.15
CA ASP A 266 -8.99 -26.60 11.32
C ASP A 266 -10.18 -25.69 10.97
N LYS A 267 -10.71 -24.98 11.97
CA LYS A 267 -11.84 -24.04 11.80
C LYS A 267 -11.49 -22.87 10.88
N ILE A 268 -10.27 -22.34 10.96
CA ILE A 268 -9.89 -21.21 10.11
C ILE A 268 -9.66 -21.66 8.67
N LEU A 269 -9.01 -22.82 8.46
CA LEU A 269 -8.78 -23.38 7.13
C LEU A 269 -10.07 -23.81 6.44
N SER A 270 -11.08 -24.26 7.18
CA SER A 270 -12.39 -24.60 6.59
C SER A 270 -13.18 -23.39 6.11
N ASN A 271 -12.82 -22.16 6.53
CA ASN A 271 -13.65 -20.97 6.34
C ASN A 271 -12.95 -19.75 5.73
N TYR A 272 -11.62 -19.70 5.62
CA TYR A 272 -10.93 -18.47 5.19
C TYR A 272 -11.30 -18.00 3.77
N LEU A 273 -11.65 -18.92 2.86
CA LEU A 273 -12.14 -18.59 1.51
C LEU A 273 -13.63 -18.18 1.48
N ASN A 274 -14.33 -18.19 2.61
CA ASN A 274 -15.75 -17.82 2.72
C ASN A 274 -15.94 -16.57 3.60
N ARG A 275 -14.89 -15.77 3.78
CA ARG A 275 -14.95 -14.52 4.54
C ARG A 275 -15.68 -13.43 3.77
N GLY A 276 -16.14 -12.42 4.51
CA GLY A 276 -16.71 -11.22 3.90
C GLY A 276 -15.69 -10.51 2.99
N PHE A 277 -16.22 -9.81 2.00
CA PHE A 277 -15.48 -8.98 1.06
C PHE A 277 -16.14 -7.59 0.94
N GLY A 278 -15.40 -6.62 0.38
CA GLY A 278 -15.87 -5.24 0.24
C GLY A 278 -16.38 -4.64 1.56
N ASN A 279 -17.67 -4.31 1.60
CA ASN A 279 -18.33 -3.61 2.72
C ASN A 279 -18.44 -4.43 4.02
N SER A 280 -17.93 -5.66 4.07
CA SER A 280 -17.77 -6.39 5.34
C SER A 280 -16.69 -5.79 6.23
N TYR A 281 -15.79 -4.98 5.67
CA TYR A 281 -14.71 -4.32 6.41
C TYR A 281 -15.11 -2.89 6.77
N ASP A 282 -15.00 -2.56 8.06
CA ASP A 282 -15.24 -1.22 8.57
C ASP A 282 -13.90 -0.53 8.91
N PHE A 283 -13.43 0.31 8.00
CA PHE A 283 -12.21 1.10 8.17
C PHE A 283 -12.44 2.38 9.00
N ASN A 284 -13.66 2.61 9.48
CA ASN A 284 -13.96 3.77 10.30
C ASN A 284 -13.35 3.64 11.71
N GLN A 285 -13.45 4.72 12.47
CA GLN A 285 -13.06 4.79 13.86
C GLN A 285 -14.30 4.74 14.76
N THR A 286 -14.16 4.05 15.89
CA THR A 286 -15.19 4.03 16.94
C THR A 286 -15.09 5.29 17.82
N PRO A 287 -16.22 5.82 18.35
CA PRO A 287 -16.24 6.98 19.24
C PRO A 287 -15.48 6.85 20.56
#